data_AF-G8RS31-F1
#
_entry.id   AF-G8RS31-F1
#
_cell.length_a   1.000
_cell.length_b   1.000
_cell.length_c   1.000
_cell.angle_alpha   90.00
_cell.angle_beta   90.00
_cell.angle_gamma   90.00
#
_symmetry.space_group_name_H-M   'P 1'
#
loop_
_entity.id
_entity.type
_entity.pdbx_description
1 polymer ?
#
loop_
_entity_poly.entity_id
_entity_poly.type
_entity_poly.pdbx_seq_one_letter_code
_entity_poly.pdbx_strand_id
1 'polypeptide(L)'
;MSSDSAELAIVLAVVAVVGGLIAAEIGRRGTRYAADLQAQQAFREVQVSILTEFIETVLNTARAVQSYAFGASAEQRGRRDHGDEWADIQPLLGPALTAVQRARALSKSLIWQDITDAYNTCDDFFFKIIRGSEGDEEYQTWADVLYDETDPVTVVVAMAGDRRREVLDAYRA
;
A
#
# COMPACT_ATOMS: atom_id res chain seq x y z
N MET A 1 -1.83 26.63 17.51
CA MET A 1 -1.77 26.79 16.04
C MET A 1 -0.57 26.00 15.52
N SER A 2 -0.63 24.66 15.36
CA SER A 2 0.55 23.92 14.86
C SER A 2 0.36 22.44 14.44
N SER A 3 -0.76 22.04 13.80
CA SER A 3 -0.86 20.68 13.23
C SER A 3 -1.32 20.71 11.77
N ASP A 4 -2.41 21.41 11.48
CA ASP A 4 -3.00 21.43 10.13
C ASP A 4 -2.12 22.11 9.07
N SER A 5 -1.26 23.04 9.47
CA SER A 5 -0.36 23.76 8.55
C SER A 5 0.84 22.92 8.09
N ALA A 6 1.22 21.88 8.84
CA ALA A 6 2.38 21.03 8.51
C ALA A 6 1.99 19.92 7.53
N GLU A 7 0.81 19.31 7.70
CA GLU A 7 0.31 18.29 6.79
C GLU A 7 -0.10 18.87 5.43
N LEU A 8 -0.73 20.06 5.42
CA LEU A 8 -0.98 20.81 4.19
C LEU A 8 0.33 21.19 3.47
N ALA A 9 1.39 21.51 4.21
CA ALA A 9 2.69 21.85 3.62
C ALA A 9 3.41 20.64 3.00
N ILE A 10 3.29 19.45 3.60
CA ILE A 10 3.88 18.22 3.06
C ILE A 10 3.13 17.78 1.80
N VAL A 11 1.80 17.83 1.80
CA VAL A 11 0.99 17.52 0.61
C VAL A 11 1.23 18.55 -0.51
N LEU A 12 1.32 19.85 -0.20
CA LEU A 12 1.69 20.87 -1.18
C LEU A 12 3.10 20.65 -1.75
N ALA A 13 4.05 20.18 -0.95
CA ALA A 13 5.43 19.91 -1.39
C ALA A 13 5.51 18.71 -2.33
N VAL A 14 4.77 17.63 -2.05
CA VAL A 14 4.72 16.45 -2.92
C VAL A 14 4.07 16.80 -4.25
N VAL A 15 2.97 17.56 -4.24
CA VAL A 15 2.30 18.00 -5.48
C VAL A 15 3.14 19.05 -6.24
N ALA A 16 3.87 19.93 -5.57
CA ALA A 16 4.76 20.91 -6.20
C ALA A 16 6.02 20.28 -6.82
N VAL A 17 6.54 19.18 -6.25
CA VAL A 17 7.63 18.40 -6.86
C VAL A 17 7.13 17.65 -8.10
N VAL A 18 5.96 17.03 -8.01
CA VAL A 18 5.33 16.33 -9.14
C VAL A 18 4.92 17.31 -10.26
N GLY A 19 4.41 18.49 -9.91
CA GLY A 19 4.02 19.54 -10.86
C GLY A 19 5.18 20.37 -11.42
N GLY A 20 6.26 20.56 -10.64
CA GLY A 20 7.46 21.28 -11.08
C GLY A 20 8.29 20.52 -12.11
N LEU A 21 8.26 19.18 -12.07
CA LEU A 21 8.90 18.34 -13.08
C LEU A 21 8.18 18.38 -14.44
N ILE A 22 6.88 18.73 -14.46
CA ILE A 22 6.11 18.95 -15.69
C ILE A 22 6.46 20.31 -16.34
N ALA A 23 7.00 21.28 -15.58
CA ALA A 23 7.36 22.61 -16.06
C ALA A 23 8.69 22.68 -16.85
N ALA A 24 9.43 21.57 -16.98
CA ALA A 24 10.66 21.48 -17.76
C ALA A 24 10.44 21.46 -19.30
N GLU A 25 9.27 21.90 -19.77
CA GLU A 25 8.78 21.76 -21.14
C GLU A 25 9.38 22.76 -22.17
N ILE A 26 10.14 23.82 -21.83
CA ILE A 26 10.41 24.90 -22.85
C ILE A 26 11.88 25.34 -22.98
N GLY A 27 12.63 24.64 -23.86
CA GLY A 27 13.46 25.27 -24.93
C GLY A 27 14.98 25.29 -24.73
N ARG A 28 15.80 24.75 -25.65
CA ARG A 28 15.78 25.01 -27.10
C ARG A 28 16.34 23.83 -27.93
N ARG A 29 15.40 23.03 -28.45
CA ARG A 29 15.32 22.34 -29.76
C ARG A 29 16.32 21.23 -30.16
N GLY A 30 17.52 21.12 -29.59
CA GLY A 30 18.29 19.86 -29.61
C GLY A 30 18.13 19.08 -28.30
N THR A 31 18.00 19.84 -27.21
CA THR A 31 17.83 19.36 -25.84
C THR A 31 16.42 18.89 -25.53
N ARG A 32 15.39 19.23 -26.31
CA ARG A 32 14.00 18.81 -26.03
C ARG A 32 13.77 17.32 -26.22
N TYR A 33 14.35 16.72 -27.26
CA TYR A 33 14.19 15.28 -27.47
C TYR A 33 14.94 14.50 -26.38
N ALA A 34 16.16 14.94 -26.05
CA ALA A 34 16.93 14.36 -24.95
C ALA A 34 16.29 14.58 -23.58
N ALA A 35 15.72 15.77 -23.32
CA ALA A 35 15.05 16.10 -22.07
C ALA A 35 13.69 15.42 -21.93
N ASP A 36 12.93 15.25 -23.02
CA ASP A 36 11.67 14.50 -23.05
C ASP A 36 11.94 13.01 -22.83
N LEU A 37 12.95 12.44 -23.52
CA LEU A 37 13.42 11.08 -23.23
C LEU A 37 13.86 10.92 -21.78
N GLN A 38 14.62 11.88 -21.24
CA GLN A 38 15.11 11.83 -19.86
C GLN A 38 13.98 12.00 -18.84
N ALA A 39 12.98 12.86 -19.12
CA ALA A 39 11.81 13.05 -18.28
C ALA A 39 10.91 11.80 -18.31
N GLN A 40 10.72 11.19 -19.49
CA GLN A 40 9.99 9.93 -19.61
C GLN A 40 10.71 8.79 -18.89
N GLN A 41 12.03 8.70 -18.97
CA GLN A 41 12.82 7.74 -18.21
C GLN A 41 12.69 7.97 -16.70
N ALA A 42 12.85 9.20 -16.23
CA ALA A 42 12.70 9.54 -14.81
C ALA A 42 11.28 9.25 -14.30
N PHE A 43 10.25 9.56 -15.09
CA PHE A 43 8.86 9.26 -14.74
C PHE A 43 8.61 7.75 -14.62
N ARG A 44 9.16 6.96 -15.54
CA ARG A 44 9.07 5.49 -15.49
C ARG A 44 9.88 4.89 -14.33
N GLU A 45 11.02 5.46 -13.98
CA GLU A 45 11.78 5.05 -12.78
C GLU A 45 10.96 5.29 -11.50
N VAL A 46 10.30 6.45 -11.40
CA VAL A 46 9.38 6.76 -10.30
C VAL A 46 8.23 5.76 -10.25
N GLN A 47 7.63 5.43 -11.40
CA GLN A 47 6.58 4.41 -11.51
C GLN A 47 7.04 3.03 -10.99
N VAL A 48 8.21 2.56 -11.42
CA VAL A 48 8.78 1.28 -10.95
C VAL A 48 9.08 1.31 -9.46
N SER A 49 9.59 2.44 -8.95
CA SER A 49 9.88 2.64 -7.53
C SER A 49 8.60 2.56 -6.69
N ILE A 50 7.56 3.31 -7.07
CA ILE A 50 6.26 3.32 -6.38
C ILE A 50 5.64 1.92 -6.38
N LEU A 51 5.65 1.21 -7.52
CA LEU A 51 5.11 -0.15 -7.59
C LEU A 51 5.91 -1.13 -6.73
N THR A 52 7.23 -0.98 -6.67
CA THR A 52 8.09 -1.82 -5.83
C THR A 52 7.83 -1.57 -4.34
N GLU A 53 7.80 -0.30 -3.93
CA GLU A 53 7.46 0.07 -2.55
C GLU A 53 6.05 -0.42 -2.18
N PHE A 54 5.10 -0.32 -3.11
CA PHE A 54 3.74 -0.79 -2.89
C PHE A 54 3.67 -2.30 -2.67
N ILE A 55 4.31 -3.09 -3.53
CA ILE A 55 4.40 -4.55 -3.38
C ILE A 55 5.02 -4.92 -2.02
N GLU A 56 6.17 -4.32 -1.69
CA GLU A 56 6.84 -4.58 -0.41
C GLU A 56 5.98 -4.18 0.78
N THR A 57 5.28 -3.04 0.69
CA THR A 57 4.38 -2.57 1.75
C THR A 57 3.21 -3.51 1.94
N VAL A 58 2.57 -3.99 0.87
CA VAL A 58 1.46 -4.97 0.96
C VAL A 58 1.92 -6.28 1.61
N LEU A 59 3.09 -6.82 1.21
CA LEU A 59 3.63 -8.04 1.79
C LEU A 59 4.00 -7.87 3.27
N ASN A 60 4.57 -6.73 3.64
CA ASN A 60 4.87 -6.39 5.04
C ASN A 60 3.59 -6.22 5.87
N THR A 61 2.54 -5.64 5.29
CA THR A 61 1.22 -5.55 5.92
C THR A 61 0.63 -6.93 6.15
N ALA A 62 0.65 -7.81 5.15
CA ALA A 62 0.18 -9.18 5.29
C ALA A 62 0.91 -9.89 6.44
N ARG A 63 2.24 -9.75 6.52
CA ARG A 63 3.04 -10.31 7.62
C ARG A 63 2.66 -9.73 8.99
N ALA A 64 2.42 -8.42 9.08
CA ALA A 64 2.04 -7.77 10.34
C ALA A 64 0.65 -8.22 10.81
N VAL A 65 -0.32 -8.27 9.90
CA VAL A 65 -1.67 -8.78 10.17
C VAL A 65 -1.63 -10.26 10.55
N GLN A 66 -0.81 -11.07 9.87
CA GLN A 66 -0.56 -12.47 10.23
C GLN A 66 -0.04 -12.60 11.66
N SER A 67 0.98 -11.82 12.01
CA SER A 67 1.58 -11.84 13.34
C SER A 67 0.55 -11.48 14.42
N TYR A 68 -0.31 -10.49 14.15
CA TYR A 68 -1.42 -10.13 15.03
C TYR A 68 -2.46 -11.25 15.14
N ALA A 69 -2.90 -11.83 14.02
CA ALA A 69 -3.91 -12.88 13.98
C ALA A 69 -3.48 -14.14 14.76
N PHE A 70 -2.20 -14.51 14.68
CA PHE A 70 -1.67 -15.64 15.46
C PHE A 70 -1.25 -15.26 16.88
N GLY A 71 -0.90 -14.01 17.14
CA GLY A 71 -0.43 -13.54 18.46
C GLY A 71 -1.55 -13.18 19.44
N ALA A 72 -2.66 -12.63 18.95
CA ALA A 72 -3.83 -12.29 19.76
C ALA A 72 -4.81 -13.47 19.82
N SER A 73 -5.53 -13.67 20.92
CA SER A 73 -6.62 -14.65 20.98
C SER A 73 -7.84 -14.19 20.16
N ALA A 74 -8.72 -15.12 19.76
CA ALA A 74 -9.97 -14.78 19.07
C ALA A 74 -10.82 -13.79 19.88
N GLU A 75 -10.93 -14.04 21.19
CA GLU A 75 -11.66 -13.19 22.12
C GLU A 75 -11.05 -11.79 22.18
N GLN A 76 -9.72 -11.69 22.22
CA GLN A 76 -9.05 -10.39 22.20
C GLN A 76 -9.32 -9.63 20.91
N ARG A 77 -9.31 -10.30 19.74
CA ARG A 77 -9.57 -9.61 18.47
C ARG A 77 -11.01 -9.12 18.33
N GLY A 78 -11.98 -9.92 18.76
CA GLY A 78 -13.42 -9.60 18.64
C GLY A 78 -13.88 -8.43 19.52
N ARG A 79 -13.14 -8.09 20.57
CA ARG A 79 -13.48 -6.98 21.48
C ARG A 79 -13.16 -5.62 20.83
N ARG A 80 -14.13 -4.70 20.87
CA ARG A 80 -13.92 -3.30 20.46
C ARG A 80 -13.19 -2.44 21.49
N ASP A 81 -13.33 -2.79 22.77
CA ASP A 81 -12.66 -2.12 23.87
C ASP A 81 -11.82 -3.15 24.62
N HIS A 82 -10.52 -2.89 24.69
CA HIS A 82 -9.57 -3.77 25.36
C HIS A 82 -9.32 -3.37 26.82
N GLY A 83 -9.78 -2.19 27.27
CA GLY A 83 -9.65 -1.74 28.65
C GLY A 83 -8.27 -2.00 29.26
N ASP A 84 -8.24 -2.75 30.36
CA ASP A 84 -7.03 -3.10 31.09
C ASP A 84 -6.07 -4.02 30.29
N GLU A 85 -6.59 -4.79 29.32
CA GLU A 85 -5.79 -5.64 28.42
C GLU A 85 -5.14 -4.84 27.28
N TRP A 86 -5.38 -3.52 27.19
CA TRP A 86 -4.79 -2.68 26.14
C TRP A 86 -3.26 -2.78 26.09
N ALA A 87 -2.60 -2.81 27.25
CA ALA A 87 -1.15 -2.89 27.34
C ALA A 87 -0.58 -4.19 26.73
N ASP A 88 -1.36 -5.27 26.74
CA ASP A 88 -0.95 -6.58 26.24
C ASP A 88 -1.24 -6.72 24.73
N ILE A 89 -2.36 -6.16 24.26
CA ILE A 89 -2.77 -6.27 22.86
C ILE A 89 -2.11 -5.21 21.96
N GLN A 90 -1.81 -4.02 22.49
CA GLN A 90 -1.28 -2.90 21.71
C GLN A 90 0.02 -3.23 20.96
N PRO A 91 0.99 -3.96 21.56
CA PRO A 91 2.22 -4.34 20.85
C PRO A 91 1.97 -5.26 19.64
N LEU A 92 0.84 -5.96 19.60
CA LEU A 92 0.45 -6.84 18.49
C LEU A 92 -0.44 -6.10 17.48
N LEU A 93 -1.46 -5.39 17.95
CA LEU A 93 -2.44 -4.69 17.11
C LEU A 93 -1.85 -3.44 16.44
N GLY A 94 -1.04 -2.67 17.17
CA GLY A 94 -0.47 -1.40 16.72
C GLY A 94 0.33 -1.53 15.41
N PRO A 95 1.30 -2.47 15.32
CA PRO A 95 2.04 -2.73 14.09
C PRO A 95 1.14 -3.13 12.91
N ALA A 96 0.14 -3.98 13.13
CA ALA A 96 -0.79 -4.41 12.08
C ALA A 96 -1.61 -3.24 11.53
N LEU A 97 -2.23 -2.44 12.41
CA LEU A 97 -2.99 -1.25 12.01
C LEU A 97 -2.11 -0.23 11.27
N THR A 98 -0.91 0.01 11.76
CA THR A 98 0.03 0.96 11.15
C THR A 98 0.43 0.51 9.75
N ALA A 99 0.70 -0.78 9.57
CA ALA A 99 1.06 -1.34 8.27
C ALA A 99 -0.09 -1.23 7.26
N VAL A 100 -1.32 -1.57 7.68
CA VAL A 100 -2.52 -1.43 6.84
C VAL A 100 -2.76 0.03 6.45
N GLN A 101 -2.65 0.96 7.39
CA GLN A 101 -2.79 2.40 7.10
C GLN A 101 -1.74 2.90 6.11
N ARG A 102 -0.48 2.44 6.24
CA ARG A 102 0.59 2.79 5.30
C ARG A 102 0.30 2.24 3.91
N ALA A 103 -0.06 0.97 3.79
CA ALA A 103 -0.43 0.35 2.52
C ALA A 103 -1.62 1.07 1.86
N ARG A 104 -2.62 1.47 2.65
CA ARG A 104 -3.76 2.25 2.18
C ARG A 104 -3.33 3.62 1.66
N ALA A 105 -2.50 4.35 2.38
CA ALA A 105 -1.99 5.65 1.93
C ALA A 105 -1.24 5.52 0.60
N LEU A 106 -0.37 4.51 0.50
CA LEU A 106 0.42 4.27 -0.72
C LEU A 106 -0.46 3.86 -1.90
N SER A 107 -1.50 3.05 -1.68
CA SER A 107 -2.47 2.69 -2.74
C SER A 107 -3.09 3.94 -3.40
N LYS A 108 -3.37 4.99 -2.63
CA LYS A 108 -3.95 6.25 -3.14
C LYS A 108 -2.98 7.11 -3.93
N SER A 109 -1.69 6.80 -3.90
CA SER A 109 -0.67 7.44 -4.74
C SER A 109 -0.45 6.75 -6.10
N LEU A 110 -1.05 5.56 -6.30
CA LEU A 110 -0.95 4.85 -7.55
C LEU A 110 -1.78 5.54 -8.64
N ILE A 111 -1.23 5.60 -9.85
CA ILE A 111 -1.94 6.10 -11.04
C ILE A 111 -2.86 5.04 -11.67
N TRP A 112 -2.75 3.79 -11.22
CA TRP A 112 -3.46 2.63 -11.76
C TRP A 112 -4.66 2.30 -10.88
N GLN A 113 -5.85 2.62 -11.38
CA GLN A 113 -7.09 2.46 -10.65
C GLN A 113 -7.46 0.99 -10.41
N ASP A 114 -7.17 0.11 -11.37
CA ASP A 114 -7.33 -1.34 -11.25
C ASP A 114 -6.56 -1.92 -10.05
N ILE A 115 -5.30 -1.50 -9.85
CA ILE A 115 -4.51 -1.90 -8.67
C ILE A 115 -5.09 -1.32 -7.38
N THR A 116 -5.59 -0.08 -7.43
CA THR A 116 -6.22 0.57 -6.28
C THR A 116 -7.51 -0.13 -5.85
N ASP A 117 -8.33 -0.55 -6.82
CA ASP A 117 -9.58 -1.26 -6.58
C ASP A 117 -9.32 -2.68 -6.05
N ALA A 118 -8.33 -3.38 -6.60
CA ALA A 118 -7.85 -4.65 -6.05
C ALA A 118 -7.33 -4.49 -4.62
N TYR A 119 -6.59 -3.40 -4.35
CA TYR A 119 -6.13 -3.10 -2.99
C TYR A 119 -7.28 -2.84 -2.03
N ASN A 120 -8.38 -2.18 -2.43
CA ASN A 120 -9.52 -1.97 -1.53
C ASN A 120 -10.11 -3.33 -1.05
N THR A 121 -10.13 -4.34 -1.92
CA THR A 121 -10.54 -5.71 -1.53
C THR A 121 -9.56 -6.33 -0.54
N CYS A 122 -8.25 -6.14 -0.75
CA CYS A 122 -7.18 -6.58 0.15
C CYS A 122 -7.23 -5.87 1.52
N ASP A 123 -7.55 -4.58 1.53
CA ASP A 123 -7.71 -3.74 2.71
C ASP A 123 -8.91 -4.18 3.56
N ASP A 124 -10.06 -4.43 2.92
CA ASP A 124 -11.24 -5.00 3.58
C ASP A 124 -10.94 -6.37 4.19
N PHE A 125 -10.19 -7.21 3.48
CA PHE A 125 -9.71 -8.49 3.98
C PHE A 125 -8.83 -8.32 5.24
N PHE A 126 -7.83 -7.45 5.22
CA PHE A 126 -7.01 -7.18 6.41
C PHE A 126 -7.83 -6.70 7.61
N PHE A 127 -8.78 -5.79 7.39
CA PHE A 127 -9.63 -5.30 8.47
C PHE A 127 -10.58 -6.35 9.02
N LYS A 128 -11.07 -7.27 8.18
CA LYS A 128 -11.87 -8.40 8.63
C LYS A 128 -11.09 -9.27 9.63
N ILE A 129 -9.84 -9.59 9.30
CA ILE A 129 -8.96 -10.38 10.18
C ILE A 129 -8.63 -9.64 11.46
N ILE A 130 -8.34 -8.34 11.37
CA ILE A 130 -8.01 -7.51 12.53
C ILE A 130 -9.19 -7.45 13.51
N ARG A 131 -10.42 -7.28 13.01
CA ARG A 131 -11.60 -7.14 13.86
C ARG A 131 -12.04 -8.44 14.51
N GLY A 132 -11.76 -9.59 13.88
CA GLY A 132 -12.35 -10.88 14.28
C GLY A 132 -13.88 -10.88 14.14
N SER A 133 -14.49 -12.01 13.74
CA SER A 133 -15.92 -12.19 13.95
C SER A 133 -16.19 -12.56 15.41
N GLU A 134 -17.16 -11.91 16.05
CA GLU A 134 -17.72 -12.42 17.31
C GLU A 134 -18.48 -13.72 17.00
N GLY A 135 -17.93 -14.85 17.45
CA GLY A 135 -18.51 -16.18 17.25
C GLY A 135 -17.95 -16.90 16.01
N ASP A 136 -17.48 -18.12 16.26
CA ASP A 136 -17.15 -19.19 15.31
C ASP A 136 -16.06 -19.00 14.24
N GLU A 137 -15.25 -20.06 14.12
CA GLU A 137 -14.61 -20.64 12.92
C GLU A 137 -13.74 -19.76 11.99
N GLU A 138 -13.87 -18.43 11.99
CA GLU A 138 -13.13 -17.53 11.09
C GLU A 138 -11.63 -17.41 11.39
N TYR A 139 -11.10 -18.07 12.42
CA TYR A 139 -9.65 -18.33 12.47
C TYR A 139 -9.17 -19.18 11.29
N GLN A 140 -10.09 -19.95 10.70
CA GLN A 140 -9.89 -20.59 9.41
C GLN A 140 -9.66 -19.55 8.30
N THR A 141 -10.12 -18.29 8.39
CA THR A 141 -9.98 -17.33 7.26
C THR A 141 -8.53 -16.95 6.93
N TRP A 142 -7.60 -16.79 7.87
CA TRP A 142 -6.20 -16.54 7.47
C TRP A 142 -5.53 -17.82 6.91
N ALA A 143 -5.80 -18.97 7.53
CA ALA A 143 -5.21 -20.24 7.12
C ALA A 143 -5.77 -20.73 5.77
N ASP A 144 -7.09 -20.68 5.59
CA ASP A 144 -7.80 -21.09 4.37
C ASP A 144 -7.47 -20.17 3.20
N VAL A 145 -7.32 -18.86 3.45
CA VAL A 145 -6.99 -17.90 2.40
C VAL A 145 -5.52 -18.02 1.98
N LEU A 146 -4.59 -18.39 2.86
CA LEU A 146 -3.20 -18.65 2.48
C LEU A 146 -3.01 -19.82 1.50
N TYR A 147 -4.01 -20.71 1.37
CA TYR A 147 -3.97 -21.85 0.45
C TYR A 147 -4.72 -21.61 -0.87
N ASP A 148 -5.32 -20.44 -1.06
CA ASP A 148 -6.04 -20.07 -2.27
C ASP A 148 -5.19 -19.15 -3.16
N GLU A 149 -4.89 -19.58 -4.39
CA GLU A 149 -4.15 -18.76 -5.38
C GLU A 149 -4.90 -17.45 -5.75
N THR A 150 -6.18 -17.35 -5.41
CA THR A 150 -7.02 -16.18 -5.63
C THR A 150 -7.13 -15.26 -4.42
N ASP A 151 -6.26 -15.42 -3.41
CA ASP A 151 -6.30 -14.57 -2.24
C ASP A 151 -6.07 -13.08 -2.58
N PRO A 152 -6.73 -12.14 -1.87
CA PRO A 152 -6.65 -10.71 -2.18
C PRO A 152 -5.22 -10.14 -2.16
N VAL A 153 -4.31 -10.70 -1.36
CA VAL A 153 -2.91 -10.27 -1.28
C VAL A 153 -2.16 -10.71 -2.54
N THR A 154 -2.27 -11.98 -2.92
CA THR A 154 -1.66 -12.51 -4.15
C THR A 154 -2.17 -11.79 -5.38
N VAL A 155 -3.48 -11.55 -5.48
CA VAL A 155 -4.09 -10.84 -6.62
C VAL A 155 -3.51 -9.43 -6.76
N VAL A 156 -3.50 -8.62 -5.70
CA VAL A 156 -3.03 -7.23 -5.80
C VAL A 156 -1.51 -7.16 -6.06
N VAL A 157 -0.73 -8.08 -5.47
CA VAL A 157 0.72 -8.17 -5.70
C VAL A 157 1.03 -8.60 -7.12
N ALA A 158 0.28 -9.56 -7.67
CA ALA A 158 0.42 -10.00 -9.05
C ALA A 158 0.11 -8.87 -10.02
N MET A 159 -1.01 -8.15 -9.83
CA MET A 159 -1.37 -7.00 -10.67
C MET A 159 -0.31 -5.90 -10.64
N ALA A 160 0.20 -5.55 -9.46
CA ALA A 160 1.27 -4.57 -9.34
C ALA A 160 2.59 -5.06 -9.95
N GLY A 161 2.90 -6.36 -9.81
CA GLY A 161 4.07 -7.01 -10.39
C GLY A 161 4.04 -7.02 -11.92
N ASP A 162 2.90 -7.37 -12.50
CA ASP A 162 2.67 -7.36 -13.95
C ASP A 162 2.75 -5.95 -14.50
N ARG A 163 2.13 -4.97 -13.82
CA ARG A 163 2.27 -3.56 -14.22
C ARG A 163 3.72 -3.08 -14.16
N ARG A 164 4.46 -3.48 -13.13
CA ARG A 164 5.89 -3.15 -13.03
C ARG A 164 6.68 -3.77 -14.17
N ARG A 165 6.36 -5.02 -14.56
CA ARG A 165 6.97 -5.68 -15.72
C ARG A 165 6.65 -4.93 -17.01
N GLU A 166 5.41 -4.51 -17.23
CA GLU A 166 5.03 -3.71 -18.41
C GLU A 166 5.83 -2.42 -18.52
N VAL A 167 5.99 -1.68 -17.41
CA VAL A 167 6.80 -0.45 -17.38
C VAL A 167 8.26 -0.74 -17.72
N LEU A 168 8.82 -1.86 -17.22
CA LEU A 168 10.19 -2.29 -17.48
C LEU A 168 10.41 -2.82 -18.90
N ASP A 169 9.48 -3.60 -19.45
CA ASP A 169 9.60 -4.14 -20.81
C ASP A 169 9.52 -3.01 -21.85
N ALA A 170 8.79 -1.93 -21.53
CA ALA A 170 8.81 -0.71 -22.32
C ALA A 170 10.18 0.02 -22.32
N TYR A 171 11.18 -0.38 -21.51
CA TYR A 171 12.59 0.05 -21.67
C TYR A 171 13.36 -0.76 -22.72
N ARG A 172 12.90 -1.97 -23.03
CA ARG A 172 13.64 -2.93 -23.87
C ARG A 172 13.18 -2.92 -25.33
N ALA A 173 12.01 -2.37 -25.60
CA ALA A 173 11.45 -2.17 -26.95
C ALA A 173 11.89 -0.82 -27.53
#